data_AF-A0A2V9D1E6-F1
#
_entry.id   AF-A0A2V9D1E6-F1
#
_cell.length_a   1.000
_cell.length_b   1.000
_cell.length_c   1.000
_cell.angle_alpha   90.00
_cell.angle_beta   90.00
_cell.angle_gamma   90.00
#
_symmetry.space_group_name_H-M   'P 1'
#
loop_
_entity.id
_entity.type
_entity.pdbx_description
1 polymer ?
#
loop_
_entity_poly.entity_id
_entity_poly.type
_entity_poly.pdbx_seq_one_letter_code
_entity_poly.pdbx_strand_id
1 'polypeptide(L)'
;MVKIICDNCGAAKPQTLPSTIEWILGYDLETETPKSVQRSVRLLDHWDDRRALELGAIHLCSIQCRDEYMKQSAVRMSARA
;
A
#
# COMPACT_ATOMS: atom_id res chain seq x y z
N MET A 1 -11.54 14.92 -9.66
CA MET A 1 -10.14 14.87 -9.20
C MET A 1 -10.04 13.83 -8.10
N VAL A 2 -9.22 12.79 -8.27
CA VAL A 2 -9.08 11.72 -7.28
C VAL A 2 -8.13 12.18 -6.19
N LYS A 3 -8.48 11.95 -4.91
CA LYS A 3 -7.61 12.22 -3.76
C LYS A 3 -6.96 10.90 -3.35
N ILE A 4 -5.64 10.88 -3.30
CA ILE A 4 -4.87 9.75 -2.78
C ILE A 4 -4.65 9.98 -1.28
N ILE A 5 -4.88 8.95 -0.49
CA ILE A 5 -4.82 9.01 0.98
C ILE A 5 -3.89 7.89 1.46
N CYS A 6 -3.05 8.17 2.44
CA CYS A 6 -2.18 7.18 3.06
C CYS A 6 -3.02 6.13 3.81
N ASP A 7 -2.87 4.85 3.45
CA ASP A 7 -3.61 3.74 4.06
C ASP A 7 -3.22 3.46 5.51
N ASN A 8 -2.10 4.02 5.99
CA ASN A 8 -1.66 3.87 7.37
C ASN A 8 -2.12 5.03 8.28
N CYS A 9 -1.87 6.28 7.88
CA CYS A 9 -2.09 7.45 8.74
C CYS A 9 -3.20 8.40 8.26
N GLY A 10 -3.81 8.16 7.10
CA GLY A 10 -4.87 9.00 6.56
C GLY A 10 -4.42 10.34 5.97
N ALA A 11 -3.11 10.61 5.89
CA ALA A 11 -2.60 11.82 5.26
C ALA A 11 -2.98 11.87 3.76
N ALA A 12 -3.39 13.03 3.26
CA ALA A 12 -3.71 13.22 1.85
C ALA A 12 -2.46 13.56 1.03
N LYS A 13 -2.32 12.98 -0.17
CA LYS A 13 -1.23 13.31 -1.10
C LYS A 13 -1.40 14.75 -1.60
N PRO A 14 -0.42 15.64 -1.36
CA PRO A 14 -0.48 16.98 -1.91
C PRO A 14 -0.38 16.93 -3.43
N GLN A 15 -1.06 17.87 -4.11
CA GLN A 15 -1.07 17.94 -5.57
C GLN A 15 0.31 18.27 -6.15
N THR A 16 1.09 19.04 -5.40
CA THR A 16 2.48 19.39 -5.68
C THR A 16 3.33 18.87 -4.53
N LEU A 17 4.03 17.77 -4.75
CA LEU A 17 5.01 17.25 -3.81
C LEU A 17 6.36 17.94 -4.04
N PRO A 18 7.05 18.36 -2.98
CA PRO A 18 8.48 18.60 -3.05
C PRO A 18 9.17 17.31 -3.55
N SER A 19 10.19 17.43 -4.39
CA SER A 19 10.96 16.29 -4.92
C SER A 19 11.63 15.41 -3.85
N THR A 20 11.61 15.85 -2.59
CA THR A 20 12.15 15.16 -1.42
C THR A 20 11.14 14.24 -0.71
N ILE A 21 9.85 14.32 -1.03
CA ILE A 21 8.82 13.46 -0.43
C ILE A 21 8.39 12.41 -1.45
N GLU A 22 9.01 11.24 -1.39
CA GLU A 22 8.65 10.11 -2.24
C GLU A 22 7.52 9.30 -1.57
N TRP A 23 6.35 9.32 -2.20
CA TRP A 23 5.24 8.45 -1.80
C TRP A 23 5.52 7.04 -2.31
N ILE A 24 5.17 6.06 -1.48
CA ILE A 24 5.37 4.65 -1.78
C ILE A 24 4.03 4.09 -2.26
N LEU A 25 4.08 3.38 -3.37
CA LEU A 25 2.96 2.63 -3.93
C LEU A 25 3.19 1.13 -3.69
N GLY A 26 2.14 0.42 -3.33
CA GLY A 26 2.14 -1.03 -3.20
C GLY A 26 0.81 -1.63 -3.59
N TYR A 27 0.70 -2.95 -3.41
CA TYR A 27 -0.49 -3.72 -3.69
C TYR A 27 -0.68 -4.79 -2.63
N ASP A 28 -1.92 -4.95 -2.19
CA ASP A 28 -2.36 -6.11 -1.43
C ASP A 28 -2.92 -7.15 -2.40
N LEU A 29 -2.16 -8.21 -2.65
CA LEU A 29 -2.52 -9.27 -3.58
C LEU A 29 -3.05 -10.47 -2.80
N GLU A 30 -4.30 -10.82 -3.05
CA GLU A 30 -4.90 -12.06 -2.60
C GLU A 30 -4.92 -13.07 -3.76
N THR A 31 -4.38 -14.26 -3.53
CA THR A 31 -4.34 -15.35 -4.49
C THR A 31 -5.02 -16.56 -3.86
N GLU A 32 -6.12 -16.99 -4.46
CA GLU A 32 -6.84 -18.19 -4.03
C GLU A 32 -6.43 -19.38 -4.89
N THR A 33 -6.16 -20.50 -4.22
CA THR A 33 -6.03 -21.82 -4.84
C THR A 33 -7.11 -22.75 -4.28
N PRO A 34 -7.43 -23.87 -4.93
CA PRO A 34 -8.39 -24.84 -4.39
C PRO A 34 -8.04 -25.38 -2.99
N LYS A 35 -6.81 -25.18 -2.51
CA LYS A 35 -6.30 -25.70 -1.24
C LYS A 35 -5.94 -24.62 -0.23
N SER A 36 -5.85 -23.35 -0.62
CA SER A 36 -5.39 -22.27 0.26
C SER A 36 -5.70 -20.88 -0.30
N VAL A 37 -5.84 -19.91 0.60
CA VAL A 37 -5.82 -18.48 0.27
C VAL A 37 -4.48 -17.91 0.73
N GLN A 38 -3.74 -17.29 -0.17
CA GLN A 38 -2.48 -16.60 0.13
C GLN A 38 -2.64 -15.10 -0.09
N ARG A 39 -2.25 -14.31 0.91
CA ARG A 39 -2.20 -12.86 0.82
C ARG A 39 -0.75 -12.40 0.78
N SER A 40 -0.43 -11.39 0.00
CA SER A 40 0.94 -10.87 -0.12
C SER A 40 0.90 -9.38 -0.41
N VAL A 41 1.67 -8.62 0.35
CA VAL A 41 1.85 -7.19 0.08
C VAL A 41 3.11 -7.03 -0.78
N ARG A 42 2.97 -6.39 -1.93
CA ARG A 42 4.08 -6.05 -2.82
C ARG A 42 4.23 -4.54 -2.91
N LEU A 43 5.42 -4.04 -2.60
CA LEU A 43 5.76 -2.62 -2.76
C LEU A 43 6.49 -2.41 -4.08
N LEU A 44 6.28 -1.26 -4.71
CA LEU A 44 6.97 -0.85 -5.93
C LEU A 44 8.21 -0.02 -5.58
N ASP A 45 9.22 -0.09 -6.46
CA ASP A 45 10.46 0.68 -6.32
C ASP A 45 10.25 2.17 -6.61
N HIS A 46 9.21 2.52 -7.35
CA HIS A 46 8.86 3.89 -7.72
C HIS A 46 7.35 4.07 -7.78
N TRP A 47 6.92 5.32 -7.67
CA TRP A 47 5.52 5.71 -7.88
C TRP A 47 5.14 5.60 -9.35
N ASP A 48 4.03 4.91 -9.65
CA ASP A 48 3.44 4.85 -10.99
C ASP A 48 1.99 5.38 -10.92
N ASP A 49 1.75 6.54 -11.53
CA ASP A 49 0.45 7.22 -11.50
C ASP A 49 -0.66 6.40 -12.16
N ARG A 50 -0.35 5.57 -13.16
CA ARG A 50 -1.34 4.74 -13.85
C ARG A 50 -1.84 3.62 -12.92
N ARG A 51 -0.89 3.09 -12.15
CA ARG A 51 -1.04 1.99 -11.20
C ARG A 51 -1.63 2.44 -9.87
N ALA A 52 -1.43 3.70 -9.50
CA ALA A 52 -1.92 4.26 -8.25
C ALA A 52 -3.45 4.22 -8.09
N LEU A 53 -4.21 4.06 -9.17
CA LEU A 53 -5.67 3.98 -9.16
C LEU A 53 -6.22 2.57 -9.37
N GLU A 54 -5.34 1.57 -9.49
CA GLU A 54 -5.75 0.18 -9.66
C GLU A 54 -6.35 -0.39 -8.37
N LEU A 55 -7.21 -1.40 -8.50
CA LEU A 55 -7.81 -2.09 -7.37
C LEU A 55 -6.72 -2.78 -6.54
N GLY A 56 -6.82 -2.63 -5.22
CA GLY A 56 -5.83 -3.19 -4.28
C GLY A 56 -4.55 -2.36 -4.14
N ALA A 57 -4.45 -1.20 -4.79
CA ALA A 57 -3.36 -0.27 -4.57
C ALA A 57 -3.33 0.21 -3.10
N ILE A 58 -2.12 0.26 -2.55
CA ILE A 58 -1.80 0.77 -1.22
C ILE A 58 -0.92 2.02 -1.39
N HIS A 59 -1.29 3.11 -0.76
CA HIS A 59 -0.57 4.38 -0.78
C HIS A 59 0.03 4.65 0.61
N LEU A 60 1.33 4.94 0.66
CA LEU A 60 2.04 5.17 1.91
C LEU A 60 2.88 6.44 1.79
N CYS A 61 2.67 7.38 2.71
CA CYS A 61 3.31 8.70 2.63
C CYS A 61 4.76 8.72 3.13
N SER A 62 5.25 7.64 3.74
CA SER A 62 6.62 7.54 4.26
C SER A 62 7.05 6.10 4.51
N ILE A 63 8.37 5.90 4.64
CA ILE A 63 8.97 4.62 5.07
C ILE A 63 8.43 4.18 6.44
N GLN A 64 8.22 5.12 7.37
CA GLN A 64 7.64 4.79 8.68
C GLN A 64 6.22 4.25 8.55
N CYS A 65 5.38 4.86 7.69
CA CYS A 65 4.03 4.34 7.44
C CYS A 65 4.06 2.98 6.75
N ARG A 66 5.01 2.75 5.84
CA ARG A 66 5.24 1.44 5.22
C ARG A 66 5.55 0.37 6.26
N ASP A 67 6.53 0.62 7.12
CA ASP A 67 6.98 -0.38 8.08
C ASP A 67 5.88 -0.72 9.08
N GLU A 68 5.10 0.28 9.50
CA GLU A 68 3.94 0.09 10.38
C GLU A 68 2.81 -0.67 9.68
N TYR A 69 2.50 -0.32 8.44
CA TYR A 69 1.51 -1.03 7.63
C TYR A 69 1.88 -2.51 7.43
N MET A 70 3.15 -2.81 7.15
CA MET A 70 3.63 -4.18 6.98
C MET A 70 3.50 -5.01 8.26
N LYS A 71 3.80 -4.42 9.43
CA LYS A 71 3.60 -5.09 10.73
C LYS A 71 2.13 -5.42 10.96
N GLN A 72 1.24 -4.46 10.72
CA GLN A 72 -0.21 -4.67 10.90
C GLN A 72 -0.76 -5.71 9.92
N SER A 73 -0.28 -5.69 8.68
CA SER A 73 -0.66 -6.67 7.66
C SER A 73 -0.23 -8.09 8.03
N ALA A 74 1.00 -8.25 8.53
CA ALA A 74 1.49 -9.54 9.01
C ALA A 74 0.68 -10.08 10.20
N VAL A 75 0.29 -9.22 11.15
CA VAL A 75 -0.58 -9.61 12.27
C VAL A 75 -1.96 -10.07 11.77
N ARG A 76 -2.56 -9.35 10.82
CA ARG A 76 -3.87 -9.72 10.26
C ARG A 76 -3.84 -11.03 9.49
N MET A 77 -2.73 -11.32 8.79
CA MET A 77 -2.55 -12.62 8.11
C MET A 77 -2.43 -13.77 9.12
N SER A 78 -1.77 -13.55 10.25
CA SER A 78 -1.63 -14.55 11.31
C SER A 78 -2.94 -14.82 12.06
N ALA A 79 -3.77 -13.79 12.27
CA ALA A 79 -5.04 -13.92 13.00
C ALA A 79 -6.19 -14.57 12.19
N ARG A 80 -6.01 -14.76 10.88
CA ARG A 80 -7.00 -15.39 9.98
C ARG A 80 -6.60 -16.80 9.50
N ALA A 81 -5.39 -17.26 9.84
CA ALA A 81 -4.91 -18.61 9.60
C ALA A 81 -5.37 -19.55 10.71
#